data_AF-T0ZIT0-F1
#
_entry.id   AF-T0ZIT0-F1
#
_cell.length_a   1.000
_cell.length_b   1.000
_cell.length_c   1.000
_cell.angle_alpha   90.00
_cell.angle_beta   90.00
_cell.angle_gamma   90.00
#
_symmetry.space_group_name_H-M   'P 1'
#
loop_
_entity.id
_entity.type
_entity.pdbx_description
1 polymer ?
#
loop_
_entity_poly.entity_id
_entity_poly.type
_entity_poly.pdbx_seq_one_letter_code
_entity_poly.pdbx_strand_id
1 'polypeptide(L)'
;MEVATFHALCKQTLDRMGRMEGVHLMDGGEQRLYYSRTADACGLEIEQVTQIIEAIKTSPVPQANSDAAVVYRIYKNLIDKNRYWDFADLIRATVEGMSDGSIAPWNADLMLVDEFQDTDALQYELIRLHRTRSQLTVAGDDDQEIYGFRHAMGTAGMLRF
;
A
#
# COMPACT_ATOMS: atom_id res chain seq x y z
N MET A 1 -1.73 -23.98 6.81
CA MET A 1 -1.37 -22.76 7.54
C MET A 1 -0.40 -22.00 6.66
N GLU A 2 -0.76 -20.79 6.27
CA GLU A 2 0.05 -19.91 5.43
C GLU A 2 0.46 -18.71 6.28
N VAL A 3 1.74 -18.34 6.25
CA VAL A 3 2.31 -17.24 7.03
C VAL A 3 3.17 -16.41 6.10
N ALA A 4 2.83 -15.13 5.96
CA ALA A 4 3.48 -14.22 5.03
C ALA A 4 3.15 -12.76 5.40
N THR A 5 3.94 -11.82 4.88
CA THR A 5 3.66 -10.38 4.97
C THR A 5 2.57 -9.97 3.97
N PHE A 6 1.92 -8.83 4.18
CA PHE A 6 0.94 -8.29 3.22
C PHE A 6 1.50 -8.20 1.80
N HIS A 7 2.70 -7.65 1.65
CA HIS A 7 3.36 -7.51 0.35
C HIS A 7 3.55 -8.85 -0.36
N ALA A 8 3.97 -9.89 0.36
CA ALA A 8 4.17 -11.22 -0.21
C ALA A 8 2.85 -11.85 -0.68
N LEU A 9 1.78 -11.75 0.12
CA LEU A 9 0.46 -12.27 -0.24
C LEU A 9 -0.16 -11.52 -1.43
N CYS A 10 -0.05 -10.19 -1.45
CA CYS A 10 -0.49 -9.35 -2.57
C CYS A 10 0.26 -9.71 -3.85
N LYS A 11 1.60 -9.79 -3.79
CA LYS A 11 2.42 -10.19 -4.94
C LYS A 11 2.01 -11.57 -5.48
N GLN A 12 1.90 -12.58 -4.61
CA GLN A 12 1.50 -13.93 -5.02
C GLN A 12 0.09 -13.97 -5.63
N THR A 13 -0.83 -13.14 -5.13
CA THR A 13 -2.18 -13.03 -5.67
C THR A 13 -2.14 -12.43 -7.08
N LEU A 14 -1.43 -11.33 -7.27
CA LEU A 14 -1.30 -10.66 -8.56
C LEU A 14 -0.54 -11.50 -9.59
N ASP A 15 0.52 -12.21 -9.17
CA ASP A 15 1.27 -13.16 -9.99
C ASP A 15 0.36 -14.27 -10.53
N ARG A 16 -0.45 -14.91 -9.67
CA ARG A 16 -1.39 -15.97 -10.07
C ARG A 16 -2.45 -15.48 -11.06
N MET A 17 -2.76 -14.19 -11.03
CA MET A 17 -3.71 -13.55 -11.95
C MET A 17 -3.05 -13.04 -13.24
N GLY A 18 -1.74 -13.23 -13.41
CA GLY A 18 -0.98 -12.69 -14.55
C GLY A 18 -0.83 -11.17 -14.53
N ARG A 19 -1.22 -10.48 -13.45
CA ARG A 19 -1.17 -9.01 -13.35
C ARG A 19 0.24 -8.46 -13.15
N MET A 20 1.18 -9.32 -12.80
CA MET A 20 2.60 -9.00 -12.63
C MET A 20 3.42 -9.22 -13.91
N GLU A 21 2.82 -9.70 -15.00
CA GLU A 21 3.55 -9.96 -16.24
C GLU A 21 4.18 -8.66 -16.79
N GLY A 22 5.50 -8.68 -16.95
CA GLY A 22 6.28 -7.51 -17.38
C GLY A 22 6.29 -6.35 -16.39
N VAL A 23 5.92 -6.57 -15.12
CA VAL A 23 6.05 -5.58 -14.04
C VAL A 23 7.44 -5.71 -13.42
N HIS A 24 8.15 -4.59 -13.28
CA HIS A 24 9.41 -4.50 -12.55
C HIS A 24 9.15 -3.96 -11.15
N LEU A 25 9.47 -4.75 -10.11
CA LEU A 25 9.31 -4.32 -8.73
C LEU A 25 10.56 -3.54 -8.29
N MET A 26 10.37 -2.26 -7.98
CA MET A 26 11.43 -1.35 -7.56
C MET A 26 12.08 -1.78 -6.25
N ASP A 27 13.41 -1.74 -6.21
CA ASP A 27 14.14 -1.66 -4.94
C ASP A 27 14.16 -0.22 -4.38
N GLY A 28 14.68 -0.05 -3.17
CA GLY A 28 14.74 1.26 -2.52
C GLY A 28 15.65 2.28 -3.22
N GLY A 29 16.67 1.82 -3.95
CA GLY A 29 17.55 2.69 -4.75
C GLY A 29 16.84 3.21 -5.99
N GLU A 30 16.14 2.34 -6.70
CA GLU A 30 15.31 2.69 -7.86
C GLU A 30 14.16 3.62 -7.46
N GLN A 31 13.47 3.32 -6.36
CA GLN A 31 12.41 4.18 -5.83
C GLN A 31 12.93 5.60 -5.55
N ARG A 32 14.09 5.71 -4.86
CA ARG A 32 14.73 6.99 -4.57
C ARG A 32 15.12 7.75 -5.83
N LEU A 33 15.59 7.05 -6.86
CA LEU A 33 15.90 7.66 -8.15
C LEU A 33 14.65 8.29 -8.79
N TYR A 34 13.50 7.61 -8.78
CA TYR A 34 12.27 8.18 -9.32
C TYR A 34 11.69 9.31 -8.45
N TYR A 35 11.90 9.28 -7.13
CA TYR A 35 11.56 10.41 -6.25
C TYR A 35 12.41 11.64 -6.59
N SER A 36 13.72 11.46 -6.78
CA SER A 36 14.62 12.54 -7.22
C SER A 36 14.20 13.11 -8.58
N ARG A 37 13.89 12.26 -9.57
CA ARG A 37 13.43 12.73 -10.90
C ARG A 37 12.12 13.49 -10.84
N THR A 38 11.22 13.08 -9.94
CA THR A 38 9.96 13.79 -9.71
C THR A 38 10.22 15.15 -9.05
N ALA A 39 11.14 15.20 -8.08
CA ALA A 39 11.57 16.44 -7.43
C ALA A 39 12.14 17.44 -8.45
N ASP A 40 13.04 16.99 -9.32
CA ASP A 40 13.60 17.80 -10.41
C ASP A 40 12.51 18.32 -11.37
N ALA A 41 11.55 17.45 -11.74
CA ALA A 41 10.47 17.81 -12.66
C ALA A 41 9.46 18.80 -12.07
N CYS A 42 9.26 18.76 -10.74
CA CYS A 42 8.35 19.65 -10.04
C CYS A 42 9.05 20.93 -9.51
N GLY A 43 10.38 20.98 -9.51
CA GLY A 43 11.15 22.04 -8.85
C GLY A 43 10.96 22.05 -7.33
N LEU A 44 10.85 20.87 -6.72
CA LEU A 44 10.64 20.68 -5.27
C LEU A 44 11.82 19.95 -4.64
N GLU A 45 11.96 20.02 -3.32
CA GLU A 45 12.92 19.20 -2.59
C GLU A 45 12.48 17.73 -2.52
N ILE A 46 13.45 16.82 -2.51
CA ILE A 46 13.17 15.37 -2.51
C ILE A 46 12.39 14.93 -1.27
N GLU A 47 12.64 15.53 -0.11
CA GLU A 47 11.88 15.25 1.11
C GLU A 47 10.39 15.60 0.95
N GLN A 48 10.08 16.74 0.33
CA GLN A 48 8.69 17.18 0.10
C GLN A 48 7.96 16.22 -0.83
N VAL A 49 8.60 15.85 -1.94
CA VAL A 49 8.05 14.89 -2.90
C VAL A 49 7.84 13.52 -2.26
N THR A 50 8.80 13.07 -1.46
CA THR A 50 8.68 11.80 -0.72
C THR A 50 7.46 11.81 0.19
N GLN A 51 7.30 12.87 1.01
CA GLN A 51 6.14 13.01 1.90
C GLN A 51 4.81 12.99 1.13
N ILE A 52 4.73 13.72 0.03
CA ILE A 52 3.53 13.77 -0.81
C ILE A 52 3.20 12.39 -1.38
N ILE A 53 4.18 11.71 -1.97
CA ILE A 53 3.98 10.42 -2.62
C ILE A 53 3.58 9.36 -1.58
N GLU A 54 4.28 9.28 -0.45
CA GLU A 54 3.97 8.30 0.60
C GLU A 54 2.58 8.53 1.19
N ALA A 55 2.21 9.77 1.49
CA ALA A 55 0.88 10.10 2.01
C ALA A 55 -0.26 9.73 1.04
N ILE A 56 -0.01 9.82 -0.27
CA ILE A 56 -0.97 9.41 -1.30
C ILE A 56 -1.04 7.89 -1.38
N LYS A 57 0.12 7.21 -1.38
CA LYS A 57 0.20 5.75 -1.53
C LYS A 57 -0.44 4.99 -0.39
N THR A 58 -0.35 5.50 0.84
CA THR A 58 -0.95 4.87 2.03
C THR A 58 -2.43 5.21 2.20
N SER A 59 -2.98 6.15 1.43
CA SER A 59 -4.40 6.52 1.49
C SER A 59 -5.25 5.70 0.51
N PRO A 60 -6.33 5.05 0.95
CA PRO A 60 -7.27 4.37 0.05
C PRO A 60 -8.15 5.34 -0.74
N VAL A 61 -8.17 6.63 -0.38
CA VAL A 61 -9.05 7.63 -1.01
C VAL A 61 -8.38 8.25 -2.24
N PRO A 62 -9.06 8.28 -3.40
CA PRO A 62 -8.59 9.02 -4.58
C PRO A 62 -8.39 10.50 -4.23
N GLN A 63 -7.20 11.04 -4.47
CA GLN A 63 -6.95 12.46 -4.21
C GLN A 63 -7.64 13.34 -5.26
N ALA A 64 -8.38 14.35 -4.78
CA ALA A 64 -8.94 15.41 -5.61
C ALA A 64 -7.83 16.20 -6.34
N ASN A 65 -8.18 16.97 -7.38
CA ASN A 65 -7.23 17.83 -8.10
C ASN A 65 -6.62 18.88 -7.16
N SER A 66 -5.49 18.52 -6.53
CA SER A 66 -4.63 19.33 -5.66
C SER A 66 -3.21 19.34 -6.22
N ASP A 67 -2.36 20.24 -5.73
CA ASP A 67 -0.93 20.27 -6.10
C ASP A 67 -0.24 18.93 -5.77
N ALA A 68 -0.60 18.31 -4.64
CA ALA A 68 -0.12 16.98 -4.26
C ALA A 68 -0.52 15.90 -5.28
N ALA A 69 -1.75 15.93 -5.79
CA ALA A 69 -2.22 15.03 -6.83
C ALA A 69 -1.50 15.24 -8.18
N VAL A 70 -1.07 16.47 -8.48
CA VAL A 70 -0.26 16.77 -9.67
C VAL A 70 1.14 16.16 -9.52
N VAL A 71 1.80 16.37 -8.39
CA VAL A 71 3.12 15.76 -8.10
C VAL A 71 3.07 14.23 -8.21
N TYR A 72 2.07 13.61 -7.59
CA TYR A 72 1.90 12.16 -7.66
C TYR A 72 1.62 11.65 -9.08
N ARG A 73 0.85 12.40 -9.87
CA ARG A 73 0.59 12.06 -11.27
C ARG A 73 1.87 12.11 -12.12
N ILE A 74 2.73 13.09 -11.89
CA ILE A 74 4.05 13.16 -12.53
C ILE A 74 4.88 11.92 -12.15
N TYR A 75 4.94 11.59 -10.86
CA TYR A 75 5.61 10.38 -10.39
C TYR A 75 5.05 9.10 -11.03
N LYS A 76 3.73 8.89 -11.00
CA LYS A 76 3.09 7.72 -11.61
C LYS A 76 3.38 7.63 -13.10
N ASN A 77 3.26 8.74 -13.83
CA ASN A 77 3.62 8.78 -15.25
C ASN A 77 5.09 8.40 -15.52
N LEU A 78 6.02 8.69 -14.61
CA LEU A 78 7.43 8.30 -14.76
C LEU A 78 7.64 6.80 -14.59
N ILE A 79 6.98 6.17 -13.60
CA ILE A 79 7.14 4.75 -13.32
C ILE A 79 6.29 3.86 -14.25
N ASP A 80 5.09 4.32 -14.62
CA ASP A 80 4.15 3.56 -15.47
C ASP A 80 4.69 3.36 -16.89
N LYS A 81 5.42 4.35 -17.42
CA LYS A 81 6.11 4.26 -18.73
C LYS A 81 7.03 3.05 -18.83
N ASN A 82 7.61 2.65 -17.71
CA ASN A 82 8.56 1.53 -17.65
C ASN A 82 7.93 0.28 -16.99
N ARG A 83 6.64 0.32 -16.63
CA ARG A 83 5.93 -0.72 -15.86
C ARG A 83 6.59 -1.01 -14.50
N TYR A 84 7.07 0.04 -13.84
CA TYR A 84 7.69 -0.04 -12.53
C TYR A 84 6.61 0.07 -11.45
N TRP A 85 6.60 -0.87 -10.51
CA TRP A 85 5.73 -0.86 -9.33
C TRP A 85 6.59 -0.84 -8.07
N ASP A 86 6.05 -0.31 -6.98
CA ASP A 86 6.60 -0.56 -5.65
C ASP A 86 5.68 -1.45 -4.79
N PHE A 87 6.08 -1.62 -3.54
CA PHE A 87 5.35 -2.41 -2.57
C PHE A 87 3.94 -1.88 -2.25
N ALA A 88 3.76 -0.56 -2.22
CA ALA A 88 2.44 0.03 -1.96
C ALA A 88 1.49 -0.17 -3.15
N ASP A 89 2.02 -0.14 -4.39
CA ASP A 89 1.26 -0.45 -5.60
C ASP A 89 0.70 -1.88 -5.58
N LEU A 90 1.45 -2.86 -5.03
CA LEU A 90 0.96 -4.25 -4.88
C LEU A 90 -0.27 -4.34 -3.97
N ILE A 91 -0.22 -3.66 -2.81
CA ILE A 91 -1.33 -3.64 -1.87
C ILE A 91 -2.52 -2.95 -2.52
N ARG A 92 -2.30 -1.78 -3.15
CA ARG A 92 -3.35 -1.00 -3.79
C ARG A 92 -4.07 -1.77 -4.88
N ALA A 93 -3.32 -2.36 -5.81
CA ALA A 93 -3.89 -3.14 -6.90
C ALA A 93 -4.70 -4.36 -6.39
N THR A 94 -4.28 -4.94 -5.26
CA THR A 94 -5.02 -6.03 -4.61
C THR A 94 -6.31 -5.53 -3.97
N VAL A 95 -6.26 -4.42 -3.21
CA VAL A 95 -7.43 -3.80 -2.57
C VAL A 95 -8.45 -3.35 -3.60
N GLU A 96 -8.02 -2.66 -4.66
CA GLU A 96 -8.89 -2.20 -5.75
C GLU A 96 -9.55 -3.39 -6.45
N GLY A 97 -8.77 -4.41 -6.80
CA GLY A 97 -9.30 -5.61 -7.44
C GLY A 97 -10.23 -6.43 -6.54
N MET A 98 -10.02 -6.44 -5.22
CA MET A 98 -10.96 -7.07 -4.30
C MET A 98 -12.23 -6.24 -4.12
N SER A 99 -12.12 -4.92 -4.16
CA SER A 99 -13.25 -4.00 -4.02
C SER A 99 -14.17 -4.01 -5.24
N ASP A 100 -13.61 -4.16 -6.44
CA ASP A 100 -14.39 -4.26 -7.69
C ASP A 100 -14.84 -5.69 -8.04
N GLY A 101 -14.41 -6.68 -7.24
CA GLY A 101 -14.76 -8.09 -7.40
C GLY A 101 -13.96 -8.85 -8.47
N SER A 102 -12.97 -8.22 -9.10
CA SER A 102 -12.07 -8.87 -10.06
C SER A 102 -11.05 -9.80 -9.39
N ILE A 103 -10.81 -9.63 -8.09
CA ILE A 103 -10.01 -10.49 -7.22
C ILE A 103 -10.92 -10.98 -6.09
N ALA A 104 -11.01 -12.29 -5.88
CA ALA A 104 -11.70 -12.81 -4.70
C ALA A 104 -10.87 -12.57 -3.43
N PRO A 105 -11.49 -12.23 -2.28
CA PRO A 105 -10.78 -12.25 -1.00
C PRO A 105 -10.14 -13.62 -0.76
N TRP A 106 -9.02 -13.64 -0.04
CA TRP A 106 -8.27 -14.86 0.23
C TRP A 106 -9.13 -15.88 0.97
N ASN A 107 -9.01 -17.14 0.56
CA ASN A 107 -9.78 -18.22 1.13
C ASN A 107 -9.16 -18.69 2.46
N ALA A 108 -9.55 -18.04 3.55
CA ALA A 108 -9.14 -18.39 4.91
C ALA A 108 -10.34 -18.35 5.86
N ASP A 109 -10.60 -19.44 6.58
CA ASP A 109 -11.66 -19.45 7.60
C ASP A 109 -11.29 -18.62 8.82
N LEU A 110 -9.99 -18.58 9.15
CA LEU A 110 -9.38 -17.81 10.23
C LEU A 110 -8.21 -17.01 9.66
N MET A 111 -8.16 -15.71 9.96
CA MET A 111 -7.04 -14.86 9.59
C MET A 111 -6.55 -14.08 10.82
N LEU A 112 -5.26 -14.24 11.10
CA LEU A 112 -4.55 -13.61 12.19
C LEU A 112 -3.67 -12.50 11.62
N VAL A 113 -3.77 -11.30 12.18
CA VAL A 113 -2.88 -10.18 11.83
C VAL A 113 -2.10 -9.81 13.07
N ASP A 114 -0.78 -9.83 12.96
CA ASP A 114 0.14 -9.40 14.01
C ASP A 114 0.61 -7.96 13.74
N GLU A 115 1.11 -7.27 14.78
CA GLU A 115 1.60 -5.88 14.71
C GLU A 115 0.59 -4.90 14.09
N PHE A 116 -0.69 -5.03 14.45
CA PHE A 116 -1.76 -4.26 13.82
C PHE A 116 -1.62 -2.74 14.03
N GLN A 117 -0.97 -2.30 15.10
CA GLN A 117 -0.69 -0.88 15.38
C GLN A 117 0.11 -0.19 14.26
N ASP A 118 0.91 -0.95 13.52
CA ASP A 118 1.76 -0.45 12.42
C ASP A 118 1.05 -0.44 11.06
N THR A 119 -0.22 -0.84 11.02
CA THR A 119 -1.00 -0.96 9.79
C THR A 119 -1.41 0.43 9.27
N ASP A 120 -1.13 0.70 7.99
CA ASP A 120 -1.63 1.89 7.29
C ASP A 120 -3.09 1.73 6.81
N ALA A 121 -3.69 2.82 6.34
CA ALA A 121 -5.10 2.80 5.94
C ALA A 121 -5.39 1.85 4.74
N LEU A 122 -4.42 1.63 3.86
CA LEU A 122 -4.60 0.75 2.71
C LEU A 122 -4.48 -0.73 3.12
N GLN A 123 -3.54 -1.05 4.00
CA GLN A 123 -3.43 -2.38 4.61
C GLN A 123 -4.65 -2.71 5.46
N TYR A 124 -5.19 -1.73 6.19
CA TYR A 124 -6.44 -1.89 6.92
C TYR A 124 -7.61 -2.25 6.00
N GLU A 125 -7.76 -1.56 4.87
CA GLU A 125 -8.80 -1.87 3.90
C GLU A 125 -8.62 -3.28 3.31
N LEU A 126 -7.38 -3.69 3.03
CA LEU A 126 -7.08 -5.06 2.62
C LEU A 126 -7.59 -6.09 3.65
N ILE A 127 -7.31 -5.88 4.93
CA ILE A 127 -7.79 -6.77 6.02
C ILE A 127 -9.32 -6.71 6.09
N ARG A 128 -9.92 -5.52 6.02
CA ARG A 128 -11.37 -5.30 6.13
C ARG A 128 -12.16 -6.06 5.06
N LEU A 129 -11.62 -6.17 3.84
CA LEU A 129 -12.26 -6.89 2.72
C LEU A 129 -12.43 -8.41 2.98
N HIS A 130 -11.74 -8.96 3.97
CA HIS A 130 -11.85 -10.37 4.37
C HIS A 130 -12.91 -10.62 5.45
N ARG A 131 -13.49 -9.58 6.07
CA ARG A 131 -14.39 -9.69 7.24
C ARG A 131 -15.64 -10.55 7.03
N THR A 132 -16.14 -10.64 5.81
CA THR A 132 -17.35 -11.42 5.50
C THR A 132 -17.07 -12.89 5.22
N ARG A 133 -15.80 -13.26 5.04
CA ARG A 133 -15.37 -14.63 4.69
C ARG A 133 -14.50 -15.29 5.75
N SER A 134 -13.82 -14.49 6.58
CA SER A 134 -12.86 -14.95 7.57
C SER A 134 -13.24 -14.48 8.97
N GLN A 135 -13.04 -15.35 9.97
CA GLN A 135 -12.95 -14.93 11.36
C GLN A 135 -11.61 -14.24 11.58
N LEU A 136 -11.65 -12.92 11.80
CA LEU A 136 -10.45 -12.09 11.96
C LEU A 136 -10.07 -11.97 13.44
N THR A 137 -8.80 -12.13 13.73
CA THR A 137 -8.20 -11.78 15.02
C THR A 137 -6.97 -10.93 14.74
N VAL A 138 -6.88 -9.80 15.42
CA VAL A 138 -5.75 -8.87 15.31
C VAL A 138 -5.04 -8.80 16.65
N ALA A 139 -3.72 -8.73 16.63
CA ALA A 139 -2.87 -8.49 17.78
C ALA A 139 -2.02 -7.25 17.52
N GLY A 140 -1.79 -6.48 18.58
CA GLY A 140 -0.94 -5.28 18.54
C GLY A 140 -0.63 -4.79 19.94
N ASP A 141 0.36 -3.90 20.04
CA ASP A 141 0.84 -3.32 21.30
C ASP A 141 0.86 -1.78 21.22
N ASP A 142 -0.02 -1.16 21.99
CA ASP A 142 -0.21 0.29 22.07
C ASP A 142 1.06 1.02 22.57
N ASP A 143 1.89 0.38 23.40
CA ASP A 143 3.13 0.96 23.94
C ASP A 143 4.28 0.96 22.92
N GLN A 144 4.09 0.35 21.74
CA GLN A 144 5.09 0.22 20.68
C GLN A 144 4.78 1.00 19.40
N GLU A 145 3.91 2.01 19.46
CA GLU A 145 3.63 2.91 18.34
C GLU A 145 4.83 3.81 17.95
N ILE A 146 5.82 3.24 17.28
CA ILE A 146 7.01 3.97 16.84
C ILE A 146 6.96 4.36 15.36
N TYR A 147 6.03 3.81 14.56
CA TYR A 147 5.94 4.02 13.11
C TYR A 147 4.90 5.07 12.66
N GLY A 148 4.41 5.93 13.55
CA GLY A 148 3.51 7.03 13.17
C GLY A 148 4.04 7.94 12.04
N PHE A 149 5.37 8.04 11.91
CA PHE A 149 6.03 8.75 10.80
C PHE A 149 5.89 8.09 9.42
N ARG A 150 5.36 6.86 9.34
CA ARG A 150 5.06 6.12 8.09
C ARG A 150 3.56 6.04 7.79
N HIS A 151 2.73 6.85 8.46
CA HIS A 151 1.26 6.86 8.29
C HIS A 151 0.54 5.62 8.84
N ALA A 152 1.15 4.88 9.76
CA ALA A 152 0.46 3.86 10.55
C ALA A 152 -0.72 4.50 11.31
N MET A 153 -1.83 3.78 11.45
CA MET A 153 -3.03 4.30 12.12
C MET A 153 -2.94 4.28 13.66
N GLY A 154 -2.00 3.52 14.23
CA GLY A 154 -1.81 3.37 15.67
C GLY A 154 -3.02 2.75 16.38
N THR A 155 -3.10 2.95 17.69
CA THR A 155 -4.15 2.45 18.60
C THR A 155 -5.54 2.97 18.22
N ALA A 156 -5.62 4.17 17.64
CA ALA A 156 -6.87 4.69 17.11
C ALA A 156 -7.43 3.83 15.97
N GLY A 157 -6.58 3.20 15.17
CA GLY A 157 -6.94 2.20 14.17
C GLY A 157 -7.40 0.88 14.79
N MET A 158 -6.69 0.40 15.82
CA MET A 158 -7.04 -0.83 16.57
C MET A 158 -8.42 -0.73 17.23
N LEU A 159 -8.70 0.37 17.94
CA LEU A 159 -9.97 0.57 18.67
C LEU A 159 -11.20 0.73 17.76
N ARG A 160 -11.00 1.00 16.47
CA ARG A 160 -12.07 1.17 15.47
C ARG A 160 -12.33 -0.08 14.63
N PHE A 161 -11.43 -1.06 14.66
CA PHE A 161 -11.54 -2.31 13.92
C PHE A 161 -12.55 -3.25 14.58
#